data_AF-A0A8C9F8D7-F1
#
_entry.id   AF-A0A8C9F8D7-F1
#
_cell.length_a   1.000
_cell.length_b   1.000
_cell.length_c   1.000
_cell.angle_alpha   90.00
_cell.angle_beta   90.00
_cell.angle_gamma   90.00
#
_symmetry.space_group_name_H-M   'P 1'
#
loop_
_entity.id
_entity.type
_entity.pdbx_description
1 polymer ?
#
loop_
_entity_poly.entity_id
_entity_poly.type
_entity_poly.pdbx_seq_one_letter_code
_entity_poly.pdbx_strand_id
1 'polypeptide(L)'
;MALSADPHFKKLLEWHKANASKLVLRQLFEGDKDRFHKFSLTLNTDHGDILLDYSKNLVTEEVMKMLIELAKSRGVESARERMFSGEKINFTEVRLFLSIVLSPQLCMCNCGCSYIFVRDESLENLL
;
A
#
# COMPACT_ATOMS: atom_id res chain seq x y z
N MET A 1 -7.25 -14.27 11.80
CA MET A 1 -6.88 -15.46 11.01
C MET A 1 -5.48 -15.30 10.45
N ALA A 2 -4.64 -16.33 10.51
CA ALA A 2 -3.25 -16.28 10.02
C ALA A 2 -3.17 -16.18 8.49
N LEU A 3 -2.03 -15.69 7.96
CA LEU A 3 -1.80 -15.51 6.52
C LEU A 3 -1.95 -16.82 5.73
N SER A 4 -1.38 -17.91 6.24
CA SER A 4 -1.37 -19.23 5.60
C SER A 4 -2.76 -19.84 5.41
N ALA A 5 -3.75 -19.38 6.19
CA ALA A 5 -5.12 -19.86 6.09
C ALA A 5 -5.95 -19.08 5.07
N ASP A 6 -5.53 -17.87 4.68
CA ASP A 6 -6.28 -16.99 3.77
C ASP A 6 -6.39 -17.62 2.36
N PRO A 7 -7.61 -17.72 1.80
CA PRO A 7 -7.82 -18.30 0.47
C PRO A 7 -7.09 -17.54 -0.66
N HIS A 8 -6.93 -16.21 -0.56
CA HIS A 8 -6.20 -15.42 -1.56
C HIS A 8 -4.71 -15.72 -1.49
N PHE A 9 -4.16 -15.92 -0.29
CA PHE A 9 -2.77 -16.32 -0.13
C PHE A 9 -2.52 -17.73 -0.68
N LYS A 10 -3.43 -18.67 -0.42
CA LYS A 10 -3.35 -20.03 -0.99
C LYS A 10 -3.37 -20.01 -2.51
N LYS A 11 -4.30 -19.24 -3.11
CA LYS A 11 -4.39 -19.04 -4.56
C LYS A 11 -3.08 -18.48 -5.13
N LEU A 12 -2.53 -17.43 -4.51
CA LEU A 12 -1.26 -16.84 -4.92
C LEU A 12 -0.10 -17.85 -4.82
N LEU A 13 -0.06 -18.63 -3.74
CA LEU A 13 0.96 -19.65 -3.50
C LEU A 13 0.87 -20.79 -4.53
N GLU A 14 -0.34 -21.24 -4.88
CA GLU A 14 -0.57 -22.24 -5.92
C GLU A 14 -0.11 -21.72 -7.29
N TRP A 15 -0.49 -20.49 -7.63
CA TRP A 15 -0.05 -19.85 -8.87
C TRP A 15 1.48 -19.74 -8.92
N HIS A 16 2.11 -19.33 -7.81
CA HIS A 16 3.58 -19.24 -7.71
C HIS A 16 4.23 -20.60 -7.95
N LYS A 17 3.75 -21.67 -7.29
CA LYS A 17 4.29 -23.03 -7.49
C LYS A 17 4.19 -23.48 -8.95
N ALA A 18 3.14 -23.11 -9.66
CA ALA A 18 2.91 -23.52 -11.05
C ALA A 18 3.67 -22.67 -12.09
N ASN A 19 3.94 -21.39 -11.79
CA ASN A 19 4.35 -20.42 -12.81
C ASN A 19 5.60 -19.60 -12.49
N ALA A 20 6.02 -19.50 -11.23
CA ALA A 20 7.11 -18.59 -10.85
C ALA A 20 8.44 -18.94 -11.54
N SER A 21 8.74 -20.23 -11.73
CA SER A 21 9.95 -20.67 -12.44
C SER A 21 9.99 -20.28 -13.92
N LYS A 22 8.85 -19.92 -14.50
CA LYS A 22 8.72 -19.50 -15.90
C LYS A 22 8.93 -17.99 -16.07
N LEU A 23 8.96 -17.22 -14.98
CA LEU A 23 9.13 -15.77 -15.03
C LEU A 23 10.60 -15.44 -15.26
N VAL A 24 10.91 -14.99 -16.47
CA VAL A 24 12.23 -14.47 -16.82
C VAL A 24 12.09 -12.99 -17.12
N LEU A 25 12.75 -12.13 -16.33
CA LEU A 25 12.56 -10.68 -16.41
C LEU A 25 12.79 -10.13 -17.82
N ARG A 26 13.84 -10.59 -18.49
CA ARG A 26 14.15 -10.21 -19.87
C ARG A 26 12.99 -10.51 -20.82
N GLN A 27 12.40 -11.70 -20.72
CA GLN A 27 11.26 -12.10 -21.55
C GLN A 27 10.00 -11.28 -21.22
N LEU A 28 9.80 -10.90 -19.96
CA LEU A 28 8.69 -10.04 -19.56
C LEU A 28 8.79 -8.63 -20.19
N PHE A 29 9.99 -8.08 -20.33
CA PHE A 29 10.21 -6.81 -21.05
C PHE A 29 10.18 -6.96 -22.58
N GLU A 30 10.66 -8.08 -23.10
CA GLU A 30 10.58 -8.34 -24.54
C GLU A 30 9.13 -8.54 -25.01
N GLY A 31 8.31 -9.22 -24.19
CA GLY A 31 6.90 -9.51 -24.44
C GLY A 31 5.92 -8.37 -24.15
N ASP A 32 6.32 -7.37 -23.35
CA ASP A 32 5.52 -6.18 -23.08
C ASP A 32 6.39 -4.91 -23.14
N LYS A 33 6.30 -4.20 -24.28
CA LYS A 33 7.03 -2.95 -24.51
C LYS A 33 6.59 -1.81 -23.61
N ASP A 34 5.38 -1.88 -23.06
CA ASP A 34 4.79 -0.86 -22.21
C ASP A 34 4.94 -1.17 -20.71
N ARG A 35 5.69 -2.24 -20.37
CA ARG A 35 5.86 -2.72 -19.00
C ARG A 35 6.35 -1.63 -18.03
N PHE A 36 7.23 -0.74 -18.46
CA PHE A 36 7.69 0.35 -17.60
C PHE A 36 6.53 1.23 -17.16
N HIS A 37 5.68 1.67 -18.09
CA HIS A 37 4.54 2.55 -17.78
C HIS A 37 3.49 1.85 -16.92
N LYS A 38 3.21 0.57 -17.18
CA LYS A 38 2.24 -0.21 -16.38
C LYS A 38 2.69 -0.51 -14.95
N PHE A 39 4.00 -0.66 -14.73
CA PHE A 39 4.58 -1.05 -13.45
C PHE A 39 5.46 0.06 -12.86
N SER A 40 5.11 1.31 -13.13
CA SER A 40 5.68 2.47 -12.45
C SER A 40 4.58 3.43 -12.03
N LEU A 41 4.88 4.25 -11.02
CA LEU A 41 4.04 5.35 -10.59
C LEU A 41 4.93 6.57 -10.41
N THR A 42 4.51 7.71 -10.97
CA THR A 42 5.14 8.99 -10.66
C THR A 42 4.24 9.73 -9.70
N LEU A 43 4.76 10.03 -8.51
CA LEU A 43 4.09 10.85 -7.51
C LEU A 43 4.63 12.27 -7.63
N ASN A 44 3.80 13.18 -8.10
CA ASN A 44 4.16 14.59 -8.18
C ASN A 44 3.91 15.21 -6.81
N THR A 45 4.95 15.75 -6.18
CA THR A 45 4.85 16.49 -4.92
C THR A 45 5.21 17.95 -5.16
N ASP A 46 4.80 18.85 -4.27
CA ASP A 46 5.13 20.29 -4.37
C ASP A 46 6.65 20.57 -4.39
N HIS A 47 7.45 19.58 -4.01
CA HIS A 47 8.91 19.66 -3.96
C HIS A 47 9.61 18.80 -5.01
N GLY A 48 8.87 18.28 -5.99
CA GLY A 48 9.39 17.50 -7.10
C GLY A 48 8.76 16.12 -7.22
N ASP A 49 9.16 15.41 -8.27
CA ASP A 49 8.55 14.14 -8.64
C ASP A 49 9.31 12.96 -8.03
N ILE A 50 8.56 11.97 -7.54
CA ILE A 50 9.07 10.69 -7.07
C ILE A 50 8.64 9.62 -8.05
N LEU A 51 9.59 9.04 -8.78
CA LEU A 51 9.36 7.88 -9.62
C LEU A 51 9.53 6.58 -8.82
N LEU A 52 8.43 5.85 -8.65
CA LEU A 52 8.41 4.49 -8.13
C LEU A 52 8.35 3.49 -9.30
N ASP A 53 9.51 3.04 -9.77
CA ASP A 53 9.63 1.99 -10.79
C ASP A 53 9.74 0.60 -10.14
N TYR A 54 8.71 -0.23 -10.30
CA TYR A 54 8.68 -1.63 -9.88
C TYR A 54 8.57 -2.60 -11.07
N SER A 55 8.82 -2.13 -12.29
CA SER A 55 8.75 -2.91 -13.54
C SER A 55 9.79 -4.02 -13.61
N LYS A 56 10.89 -3.87 -12.86
CA LYS A 56 11.99 -4.85 -12.78
C LYS A 56 11.73 -6.00 -11.80
N ASN A 57 10.53 -6.08 -11.22
CA ASN A 57 10.14 -7.18 -10.36
C ASN A 57 9.58 -8.35 -11.18
N LEU A 58 9.70 -9.58 -10.65
CA LEU A 58 9.15 -10.80 -11.25
C LEU A 58 7.64 -10.91 -11.03
N VAL A 59 6.89 -9.98 -11.61
CA VAL A 59 5.44 -9.88 -11.50
C VAL A 59 4.79 -9.71 -12.87
N THR A 60 3.59 -10.25 -13.01
CA THR A 60 2.69 -9.98 -14.14
C THR A 60 1.50 -9.16 -13.64
N GLU A 61 0.66 -8.67 -14.55
CA GLU A 61 -0.58 -7.96 -14.18
C GLU A 61 -1.49 -8.85 -13.31
N GLU A 62 -1.56 -10.15 -13.63
CA GLU A 62 -2.29 -11.14 -12.85
C GLU A 62 -1.75 -11.26 -11.42
N VAL A 63 -0.42 -11.30 -11.25
CA VAL A 63 0.22 -11.37 -9.92
C VAL A 63 -0.06 -10.11 -9.12
N MET A 64 0.04 -8.93 -9.73
CA MET A 64 -0.29 -7.67 -9.07
C MET A 64 -1.75 -7.64 -8.60
N LYS A 65 -2.68 -8.11 -9.44
CA LYS A 65 -4.09 -8.23 -9.07
C LYS A 65 -4.28 -9.16 -7.86
N MET A 66 -3.65 -10.34 -7.85
CA MET A 66 -3.74 -11.27 -6.72
C MET A 66 -3.14 -10.69 -5.42
N LEU A 67 -2.04 -9.94 -5.52
CA LEU A 67 -1.42 -9.26 -4.37
C LEU A 67 -2.34 -8.17 -3.79
N ILE A 68 -3.00 -7.38 -4.65
CA ILE A 68 -3.96 -6.36 -4.23
C ILE A 68 -5.21 -7.01 -3.60
N GLU A 69 -5.73 -8.08 -4.20
CA GLU A 69 -6.85 -8.87 -3.63
C GLU A 69 -6.49 -9.42 -2.24
N LEU A 70 -5.26 -9.93 -2.08
CA LEU A 70 -4.76 -10.37 -0.78
C LEU A 70 -4.65 -9.20 0.22
N ALA A 71 -4.12 -8.05 -0.18
CA ALA A 71 -4.05 -6.88 0.70
C ALA A 71 -5.45 -6.46 1.21
N LYS A 72 -6.46 -6.51 0.33
CA LYS A 72 -7.87 -6.26 0.69
C LYS A 72 -8.42 -7.32 1.65
N SER A 73 -8.21 -8.61 1.36
CA SER A 73 -8.69 -9.70 2.24
C SER A 73 -8.07 -9.66 3.63
N ARG A 74 -6.85 -9.14 3.74
CA ARG A 74 -6.12 -8.97 5.00
C ARG A 74 -6.50 -7.72 5.77
N GLY A 75 -7.38 -6.88 5.24
CA GLY A 75 -7.88 -5.69 5.93
C GLY A 75 -6.85 -4.57 6.04
N VAL A 76 -5.93 -4.45 5.06
CA VAL A 76 -4.90 -3.40 5.07
C VAL A 76 -5.53 -2.00 5.08
N GLU A 77 -6.62 -1.79 4.34
CA GLU A 77 -7.34 -0.50 4.30
C GLU A 77 -7.94 -0.13 5.67
N SER A 78 -8.61 -1.08 6.33
CA SER A 78 -9.14 -0.88 7.69
C SER A 78 -8.01 -0.67 8.72
N ALA A 79 -6.91 -1.43 8.62
CA ALA A 79 -5.76 -1.25 9.51
C ALA A 79 -5.12 0.13 9.36
N ARG A 80 -5.02 0.64 8.11
CA ARG A 80 -4.59 2.00 7.81
C ARG A 80 -5.52 3.02 8.47
N GLU A 81 -6.83 2.90 8.31
CA GLU A 81 -7.80 3.83 8.94
C GLU A 81 -7.68 3.85 10.48
N ARG A 82 -7.56 2.68 11.11
CA ARG A 82 -7.34 2.57 12.57
C ARG A 82 -6.04 3.26 13.01
N MET A 83 -4.99 3.19 12.19
CA MET A 83 -3.73 3.88 12.44
C MET A 83 -3.89 5.40 12.39
N PHE A 84 -4.56 5.94 11.37
CA PHE A 84 -4.74 7.38 11.20
C PHE A 84 -5.78 8.00 12.14
N SER A 85 -6.78 7.23 12.58
CA SER A 85 -7.78 7.67 13.57
C SER A 85 -7.26 7.69 15.02
N GLY A 86 -6.02 7.23 15.25
CA GLY A 86 -5.45 7.17 16.58
C GLY A 86 -6.06 6.06 17.44
N GLU A 87 -6.38 4.90 16.85
CA GLU A 87 -6.64 3.71 17.67
C GLU A 87 -5.35 3.11 18.23
N LYS A 88 -5.47 2.38 19.34
CA LYS A 88 -4.38 1.62 19.95
C LYS A 88 -4.09 0.34 19.15
N ILE A 89 -3.51 0.51 17.96
CA ILE A 89 -3.13 -0.61 17.08
C ILE A 89 -1.88 -1.37 17.56
N ASN A 90 -1.02 -0.74 18.37
CA ASN A 90 0.07 -1.42 19.06
C ASN A 90 -0.53 -2.15 20.27
N PHE A 91 -1.05 -3.35 20.03
CA PHE A 91 -1.79 -4.15 21.01
C PHE A 91 -0.88 -4.78 22.07
N THR A 92 0.42 -4.96 21.79
CA THR A 92 1.39 -5.51 22.77
C THR A 92 1.71 -4.50 23.88
N GLU A 93 1.76 -3.22 23.54
CA GLU A 93 2.03 -2.13 24.50
C GLU A 93 0.77 -1.30 24.82
N VAL A 94 -0.37 -1.66 24.23
CA VAL A 94 -1.67 -0.98 24.34
C VAL A 94 -1.54 0.55 24.14
N ARG A 95 -0.76 0.93 23.11
CA ARG A 95 -0.39 2.32 22.81
C ARG A 95 -0.82 2.73 21.39
N LEU A 96 -0.96 4.04 21.19
CA LEU A 96 -1.09 4.64 19.87
C LEU A 96 0.20 4.49 19.07
N PHE A 97 0.08 4.29 17.76
CA PHE A 97 1.22 4.41 16.86
C PHE A 97 1.42 5.89 16.49
N LEU A 98 2.33 6.56 17.21
CA LEU A 98 2.40 8.02 17.23
C LEU A 98 3.21 8.62 16.07
N SER A 99 3.98 7.83 15.32
CA SER A 99 4.94 8.36 14.32
C SER A 99 4.29 9.16 13.19
N ILE A 100 3.02 8.89 12.86
CA ILE A 100 2.28 9.62 11.82
C ILE A 100 1.70 10.93 12.38
N VAL A 101 1.32 10.95 13.66
CA VAL A 101 0.71 12.11 14.34
C VAL A 101 1.72 13.24 14.58
N LEU A 102 3.01 12.90 14.70
CA LEU A 102 4.10 13.85 14.94
C LEU A 102 4.57 14.61 13.68
N SER A 103 4.09 14.25 12.48
CA SER A 103 4.28 15.04 11.26
C SER A 103 3.16 16.09 11.18
N PRO A 104 3.46 17.39 11.37
CA PRO A 104 2.50 18.41 11.83
C PRO A 104 1.38 18.80 10.85
N GLN A 105 1.24 18.13 9.70
CA GLN A 105 0.18 18.42 8.72
C GLN A 105 -1.09 17.57 8.89
N LEU A 106 -1.09 16.53 9.73
CA LEU A 106 -2.21 15.58 9.85
C LEU A 106 -2.50 15.22 11.32
N CYS A 107 -2.99 16.18 12.11
CA CYS A 107 -3.52 15.87 13.44
C CYS A 107 -5.06 15.90 13.41
N MET A 108 -5.69 14.74 13.18
CA MET A 108 -7.13 14.54 13.33
C MET A 108 -7.47 13.78 14.62
N CYS A 109 -6.89 14.20 15.75
CA CYS A 109 -7.21 13.59 17.03
C CYS A 109 -8.23 14.45 17.78
N ASN A 110 -9.45 13.94 17.96
CA ASN A 110 -10.51 14.59 18.75
C ASN A 110 -10.28 14.43 20.28
N CYS A 111 -9.01 14.38 20.70
CA CYS A 111 -8.60 14.03 22.07
C CYS A 111 -8.50 15.25 23.02
N GLY A 112 -8.99 16.43 22.62
CA GLY A 112 -8.96 17.62 23.48
C GLY A 112 -7.55 18.21 23.68
N CYS A 113 -6.59 17.89 22.81
CA CYS A 113 -5.32 18.62 22.75
C CYS A 113 -5.54 19.99 22.10
N SER A 114 -5.55 21.05 22.91
CA SER A 114 -5.37 22.42 22.45
C SER A 114 -4.03 22.52 21.69
N TYR A 115 -4.06 23.02 20.46
CA TYR A 115 -2.93 23.26 19.51
C TYR A 115 -2.72 22.20 18.41
N ILE A 116 -3.45 22.34 17.29
CA ILE A 116 -3.03 22.99 16.03
C ILE A 116 -4.06 22.61 14.96
N PHE A 117 -4.79 23.60 14.46
CA PHE A 117 -5.66 23.51 13.30
C PHE A 117 -4.85 23.94 12.07
N VAL A 118 -4.68 23.07 11.08
CA VAL A 118 -4.42 23.49 9.71
C VAL A 118 -5.55 22.90 8.88
N ARG A 119 -6.57 23.72 8.58
CA ARG A 119 -7.47 23.43 7.46
C ARG A 119 -6.69 23.79 6.21
N ASP A 120 -6.33 22.78 5.43
CA ASP A 120 -5.98 22.98 4.05
C ASP A 120 -7.22 22.62 3.21
N GLU A 121 -7.82 23.63 2.57
CA GLU A 121 -9.00 23.50 1.70
C GLU A 121 -8.68 22.81 0.35
N SER A 122 -7.43 22.40 0.10
CA SER A 122 -7.02 21.83 -1.18
C SER A 122 -7.38 20.35 -1.40
N LEU A 123 -7.90 19.64 -0.39
CA LEU A 123 -8.18 18.19 -0.48
C LEU A 123 -9.62 17.82 -0.90
N GLU A 124 -10.52 18.79 -1.16
CA GLU A 124 -11.90 18.47 -1.60
C GLU A 124 -12.01 18.01 -3.07
N ASN A 125 -10.96 18.12 -3.88
CA ASN A 125 -11.02 17.82 -5.33
C ASN A 125 -10.38 16.49 -5.75
N LEU A 126 -10.26 15.51 -4.85
CA LEU A 126 -9.71 14.19 -5.15
C LEU A 126 -10.63 13.03 -4.70
N LEU A 127 -11.93 13.19 -4.92
CA LEU A 127 -12.92 12.11 -5.02
C LEU A 127 -13.69 12.21 -6.34
#